data_AF-A0A3R9F8A9-F1
#
_entry.id   AF-A0A3R9F8A9-F1
#
_cell.length_a   1.000
_cell.length_b   1.000
_cell.length_c   1.000
_cell.angle_alpha   90.00
_cell.angle_beta   90.00
_cell.angle_gamma   90.00
#
_symmetry.space_group_name_H-M   'P 1'
#
loop_
_entity.id
_entity.type
_entity.pdbx_description
1 polymer ?
#
loop_
_entity_poly.entity_id
_entity_poly.type
_entity_poly.pdbx_seq_one_letter_code
_entity_poly.pdbx_strand_id
1 'polypeptide(L)'
;MVCFASLFEDVIMDHCPLCSSSRLQYYYEDKHRAYLQCQQCDLVFVNSVQRLDAKAEKAHYDLHENDPNDGGYRTFLSRVADPVIKRIESNSEGLDFGCGPGPTLSLMFEEQGHKMSLYDIYYYPDTEVLERTYDFITATEVIEHLYHPGRIWQQWLNLVKPGGWIGLMTKMVIDVEAFARWHYKNDPTHVVFYSRNTFEYLAERDKLKLEFIGNDVILLRKIQ
;
A
#
# COMPACT_ATOMS: atom_id res chain seq x y z
N MET A 1 16.82 -35.38 -32.09
CA MET A 1 15.38 -35.32 -32.44
C MET A 1 14.63 -35.79 -31.22
N VAL A 2 13.89 -35.00 -30.45
CA VAL A 2 13.28 -33.68 -30.69
C VAL A 2 13.41 -32.87 -29.39
N CYS A 3 13.97 -31.67 -29.52
CA CYS A 3 13.91 -30.58 -28.55
C CYS A 3 12.55 -29.90 -28.71
N PHE A 4 11.85 -29.53 -27.63
CA PHE A 4 10.88 -28.42 -27.48
C PHE A 4 10.32 -28.58 -26.04
N ALA A 5 10.88 -27.92 -25.02
CA ALA A 5 10.46 -26.59 -24.58
C ALA A 5 8.93 -26.41 -24.66
N SER A 6 8.22 -26.68 -23.57
CA SER A 6 6.96 -26.02 -23.16
C SER A 6 6.27 -26.84 -22.06
N LEU A 7 6.58 -26.52 -20.80
CA LEU A 7 5.63 -26.57 -19.67
C LEU A 7 5.87 -25.41 -18.68
N PHE A 8 6.69 -24.42 -19.06
CA PHE A 8 6.73 -23.10 -18.42
C PHE A 8 5.83 -22.17 -19.23
N GLU A 9 4.52 -22.39 -19.14
CA GLU A 9 3.54 -21.32 -19.36
C GLU A 9 2.90 -20.96 -18.01
N ASP A 10 3.71 -21.01 -16.95
CA ASP A 10 3.45 -20.21 -15.76
C ASP A 10 3.72 -18.77 -16.17
N VAL A 11 2.71 -17.89 -16.09
CA VAL A 11 2.86 -16.47 -16.41
C VAL A 11 3.98 -15.90 -15.53
N ILE A 12 5.19 -15.83 -16.09
CA ILE A 12 6.30 -15.13 -15.48
C ILE A 12 5.90 -13.66 -15.50
N MET A 13 5.86 -13.05 -14.33
CA MET A 13 5.61 -11.61 -14.28
C MET A 13 6.88 -10.94 -14.80
N ASP A 14 6.94 -10.70 -16.11
CA ASP A 14 8.11 -10.16 -16.82
C ASP A 14 8.32 -8.67 -16.55
N HIS A 15 7.42 -8.04 -15.82
CA HIS A 15 7.43 -6.60 -15.55
C HIS A 15 7.09 -6.31 -14.09
N CYS A 16 7.70 -5.26 -13.54
CA CYS A 16 7.39 -4.77 -12.21
C CYS A 16 5.93 -4.29 -12.14
N PRO A 17 5.13 -4.72 -11.14
CA PRO A 17 3.70 -4.39 -11.08
C PRO A 17 3.41 -2.93 -10.67
N LEU A 18 4.45 -2.18 -10.29
CA LEU A 18 4.36 -0.76 -9.90
C LEU A 18 4.82 0.19 -11.02
N CYS A 19 5.95 -0.08 -11.66
CA CYS A 19 6.55 0.82 -12.66
C CYS A 19 6.63 0.23 -14.08
N SER A 20 6.18 -1.01 -14.28
CA SER A 20 6.19 -1.70 -15.57
C SER A 20 7.58 -1.94 -16.17
N SER A 21 8.68 -1.75 -15.43
CA SER A 21 10.03 -2.06 -15.89
C SER A 21 10.22 -3.57 -16.03
N SER A 22 10.88 -4.01 -17.11
CA SER A 22 11.27 -5.41 -17.31
C SER A 22 12.61 -5.78 -16.65
N ARG A 23 13.30 -4.81 -16.04
CA ARG A 23 14.57 -5.04 -15.35
C ARG A 23 14.31 -5.61 -13.96
N LEU A 24 14.16 -6.92 -13.90
CA LEU A 24 13.90 -7.67 -12.68
C LEU A 24 15.12 -8.51 -12.29
N GLN A 25 15.31 -8.68 -10.99
CA GLN A 25 16.31 -9.59 -10.44
C GLN A 25 15.70 -10.47 -9.35
N TYR A 26 16.29 -11.65 -9.16
CA TYR A 26 16.04 -12.45 -7.98
C TYR A 26 16.40 -11.65 -6.73
N TYR A 27 15.53 -11.71 -5.71
CA TYR A 27 15.76 -11.04 -4.44
C TYR A 27 15.95 -12.04 -3.30
N TYR A 28 14.98 -12.93 -3.11
CA TYR A 28 14.97 -13.90 -2.02
C TYR A 28 14.00 -15.04 -2.32
N GLU A 29 14.15 -16.17 -1.63
CA GLU A 29 13.19 -17.28 -1.69
C GLU A 29 13.07 -17.90 -0.29
N ASP A 30 11.83 -18.10 0.16
CA ASP A 30 11.53 -18.91 1.34
C ASP A 30 10.94 -20.27 0.93
N LYS A 31 10.42 -21.03 1.91
CA LYS A 31 9.86 -22.36 1.66
C LYS A 31 8.60 -22.36 0.78
N HIS A 32 7.98 -21.20 0.58
CA HIS A 32 6.67 -21.06 -0.06
C HIS A 32 6.69 -20.12 -1.26
N ARG A 33 7.51 -19.05 -1.22
CA ARG A 33 7.48 -17.97 -2.22
C ARG A 33 8.86 -17.56 -2.69
N ALA A 34 8.93 -17.22 -3.98
CA ALA A 34 10.06 -16.53 -4.58
C ALA A 34 9.73 -15.03 -4.70
N TYR A 35 10.70 -14.20 -4.35
CA TYR A 35 10.59 -12.75 -4.38
C TYR A 35 11.55 -12.20 -5.42
N LEU A 36 11.03 -11.30 -6.25
CA LEU A 36 11.79 -10.56 -7.25
C LEU A 36 11.90 -9.11 -6.81
N GLN A 37 12.96 -8.43 -7.23
CA GLN A 37 13.13 -7.00 -7.05
C GLN A 37 13.23 -6.30 -8.41
N CYS A 38 12.54 -5.18 -8.55
CA CYS A 38 12.71 -4.29 -9.68
C CYS A 38 14.01 -3.49 -9.55
N GLN A 39 14.87 -3.50 -10.57
CA GLN A 39 16.11 -2.71 -10.60
C GLN A 39 15.88 -1.22 -10.92
N GLN A 40 14.63 -0.80 -11.12
CA GLN A 40 14.28 0.59 -11.44
C GLN A 40 13.63 1.33 -10.27
N CYS A 41 12.76 0.66 -9.52
CA CYS A 41 12.04 1.28 -8.40
C CYS A 41 12.24 0.52 -7.09
N ASP A 42 13.14 -0.45 -7.04
CA ASP A 42 13.49 -1.25 -5.86
C ASP A 42 12.34 -2.01 -5.18
N LEU A 43 11.14 -2.02 -5.77
CA LEU A 43 10.01 -2.78 -5.25
C LEU A 43 10.34 -4.27 -5.23
N VAL A 44 10.15 -4.90 -4.07
CA VAL A 44 10.20 -6.36 -3.92
C VAL A 44 8.78 -6.91 -4.02
N PHE A 45 8.57 -8.00 -4.75
CA PHE A 45 7.23 -8.55 -4.97
C PHE A 45 7.25 -10.05 -5.27
N VAL A 46 6.10 -10.70 -5.09
CA VAL A 46 5.90 -12.12 -5.43
C VAL A 46 5.24 -12.27 -6.81
N ASN A 47 5.49 -13.40 -7.47
CA ASN A 47 4.82 -13.74 -8.73
C ASN A 47 3.30 -13.86 -8.52
N SER A 48 2.51 -13.43 -9.50
CA SER A 48 1.05 -13.54 -9.51
C SER A 48 0.52 -14.94 -9.23
N VAL A 49 1.21 -16.00 -9.67
CA VAL A 49 0.79 -17.39 -9.44
C VAL A 49 0.89 -17.83 -7.98
N GLN A 50 1.61 -17.06 -7.15
CA GLN A 50 1.84 -17.35 -5.72
C GLN A 50 0.97 -16.48 -4.80
N ARG A 51 -0.02 -15.77 -5.35
CA ARG A 51 -0.95 -14.92 -4.60
C ARG A 51 -2.19 -15.71 -4.21
N LEU A 52 -2.83 -15.32 -3.11
CA LEU A 52 -4.12 -15.87 -2.72
C LEU A 52 -5.20 -15.46 -3.73
N ASP A 53 -6.21 -16.32 -3.89
CA ASP A 53 -7.45 -15.87 -4.52
C ASP A 53 -8.23 -14.94 -3.58
N ALA A 54 -9.17 -14.18 -4.14
CA ALA A 54 -9.93 -13.19 -3.39
C ALA A 54 -10.75 -13.78 -2.21
N LYS A 55 -11.14 -15.06 -2.29
CA LYS A 55 -11.90 -15.72 -1.23
C LYS A 55 -10.98 -16.07 -0.06
N ALA A 56 -9.81 -16.62 -0.35
CA ALA A 56 -8.80 -16.95 0.65
C ALA A 56 -8.24 -15.69 1.32
N GLU A 57 -8.01 -14.62 0.54
CA GLU A 57 -7.59 -13.31 1.05
C GLU A 57 -8.64 -12.73 2.02
N LYS A 58 -9.91 -12.64 1.61
CA LYS A 58 -10.97 -12.13 2.49
C LYS A 58 -11.11 -12.96 3.77
N ALA A 59 -11.01 -14.29 3.68
CA ALA A 59 -11.09 -15.15 4.85
C ALA A 59 -9.96 -14.88 5.86
N HIS A 60 -8.79 -14.42 5.39
CA HIS A 60 -7.71 -13.95 6.25
C HIS A 60 -8.04 -12.59 6.88
N TYR A 61 -8.61 -11.65 6.12
CA TYR A 61 -9.05 -10.36 6.67
C TYR A 61 -10.16 -10.47 7.70
N ASP A 62 -11.08 -11.43 7.55
CA ASP A 62 -12.16 -11.69 8.50
C ASP A 62 -11.66 -12.12 9.90
N LEU A 63 -10.37 -12.42 10.05
CA LEU A 63 -9.73 -12.69 11.36
C LEU A 63 -9.27 -11.42 12.10
N HIS A 64 -9.36 -10.24 11.46
CA HIS A 64 -8.91 -8.98 12.06
C HIS A 64 -10.00 -8.38 12.95
N GLU A 65 -9.62 -8.00 14.16
CA GLU A 65 -10.47 -7.26 15.09
C GLU A 65 -9.97 -5.81 15.19
N ASN A 66 -10.62 -4.92 14.43
CA ASN A 66 -10.37 -3.47 14.50
C ASN A 66 -11.40 -2.83 15.42
N ASP A 67 -11.03 -2.55 16.68
CA ASP A 67 -11.90 -1.88 17.65
C ASP A 67 -11.54 -0.39 17.80
N PRO A 68 -12.45 0.56 17.48
CA PRO A 68 -12.20 1.99 17.66
C PRO A 68 -12.07 2.43 19.12
N ASN A 69 -12.42 1.58 20.09
CA ASN A 69 -12.21 1.83 21.51
C ASN A 69 -10.89 1.27 22.04
N ASP A 70 -10.15 0.50 21.24
CA ASP A 70 -8.83 0.01 21.61
C ASP A 70 -7.81 1.17 21.57
N GLY A 71 -7.36 1.60 22.74
CA GLY A 71 -6.37 2.67 22.88
C GLY A 71 -5.00 2.34 22.27
N GLY A 72 -4.61 1.06 22.24
CA GLY A 72 -3.41 0.58 21.56
C GLY A 72 -3.54 0.70 20.05
N TYR A 73 -4.68 0.32 19.49
CA TYR A 73 -4.95 0.47 18.05
C TYR A 73 -5.01 1.94 17.63
N ARG A 74 -5.70 2.79 18.40
CA ARG A 74 -5.68 4.25 18.16
C ARG A 74 -4.28 4.85 18.26
N THR A 75 -3.45 4.37 19.19
CA THR A 75 -2.03 4.79 19.30
C THR A 75 -1.21 4.34 18.09
N PHE A 76 -1.50 3.15 17.56
CA PHE A 76 -0.88 2.67 16.33
C PHE A 76 -1.25 3.55 15.13
N LEU A 77 -2.54 3.89 14.98
CA LEU A 77 -3.06 4.73 13.91
C LEU A 77 -2.66 6.21 14.03
N SER A 78 -2.46 6.72 15.25
CA SER A 78 -2.05 8.12 15.46
C SER A 78 -0.68 8.43 14.85
N ARG A 79 0.15 7.41 14.62
CA ARG A 79 1.44 7.54 13.93
C ARG A 79 1.30 8.14 12.53
N VAL A 80 0.22 7.83 11.81
CA VAL A 80 -0.10 8.48 10.53
C VAL A 80 -1.09 9.62 10.68
N ALA A 81 -2.07 9.51 11.58
CA ALA A 81 -3.10 10.54 11.73
C ALA A 81 -2.49 11.88 12.18
N ASP A 82 -1.70 11.90 13.26
CA ASP A 82 -1.19 13.16 13.83
C ASP A 82 -0.32 13.94 12.83
N PRO A 83 0.58 13.29 12.05
CA PRO A 83 1.31 14.00 11.02
C PRO A 83 0.46 14.53 9.87
N VAL A 84 -0.58 13.82 9.45
CA VAL A 84 -1.49 14.28 8.39
C VAL A 84 -2.31 15.48 8.89
N ILE A 85 -2.90 15.39 10.09
CA ILE A 85 -3.68 16.48 10.73
C ILE A 85 -2.85 17.77 10.80
N LYS A 86 -1.56 17.69 11.11
CA LYS A 86 -0.66 18.85 11.17
C LYS A 86 -0.40 19.55 9.82
N ARG A 87 -0.79 18.93 8.71
CA ARG A 87 -0.47 19.37 7.34
C ARG A 87 -1.68 19.75 6.50
N ILE A 88 -2.86 19.32 6.90
CA ILE A 88 -4.13 19.61 6.23
C ILE A 88 -4.80 20.84 6.87
N GLU A 89 -5.67 21.49 6.10
CA GLU A 89 -6.44 22.63 6.58
C GLU A 89 -7.60 22.16 7.48
N SER A 90 -8.11 23.07 8.31
CA SER A 90 -9.33 22.79 9.09
C SER A 90 -10.50 22.42 8.18
N ASN A 91 -11.35 21.48 8.61
CA ASN A 91 -12.54 21.02 7.86
C ASN A 91 -12.23 20.39 6.49
N SER A 92 -11.02 19.88 6.26
CA SER A 92 -10.68 19.12 5.04
C SER A 92 -11.55 17.87 4.83
N GLU A 93 -11.68 17.49 3.56
CA GLU A 93 -12.33 16.25 3.10
C GLU A 93 -11.28 15.19 2.78
N GLY A 94 -11.40 14.03 3.44
CA GLY A 94 -10.47 12.91 3.31
C GLY A 94 -11.13 11.60 2.86
N LEU A 95 -10.32 10.68 2.34
CA LEU A 95 -10.69 9.29 2.07
C LEU A 95 -9.79 8.35 2.88
N ASP A 96 -10.39 7.43 3.61
CA ASP A 96 -9.69 6.29 4.19
C ASP A 96 -9.81 5.09 3.24
N PHE A 97 -8.73 4.77 2.54
CA PHE A 97 -8.67 3.73 1.52
C PHE A 97 -8.12 2.44 2.11
N GLY A 98 -8.88 1.35 2.01
CA GLY A 98 -8.62 0.07 2.69
C GLY A 98 -8.96 0.14 4.17
N CYS A 99 -10.10 0.75 4.51
CA CYS A 99 -10.47 1.04 5.91
C CYS A 99 -10.86 -0.21 6.74
N GLY A 100 -11.00 -1.38 6.11
CA GLY A 100 -11.36 -2.62 6.78
C GLY A 100 -12.78 -2.62 7.39
N PRO A 101 -13.11 -3.58 8.27
CA PRO A 101 -14.46 -3.72 8.84
C PRO A 101 -14.78 -2.73 9.97
N GLY A 102 -13.78 -2.08 10.56
CA GLY A 102 -13.90 -1.18 11.71
C GLY A 102 -13.06 0.10 11.51
N PRO A 103 -13.56 1.09 10.75
CA PRO A 103 -12.80 2.23 10.25
C PRO A 103 -12.47 3.23 11.37
N THR A 104 -11.50 2.86 12.21
CA THR A 104 -11.11 3.67 13.38
C THR A 104 -10.40 4.96 12.96
N LEU A 105 -9.60 4.90 11.89
CA LEU A 105 -8.83 6.04 11.42
C LEU A 105 -9.75 7.18 10.96
N SER A 106 -10.85 6.88 10.25
CA SER A 106 -11.81 7.90 9.84
C SER A 106 -12.44 8.61 11.05
N LEU A 107 -12.82 7.86 12.09
CA LEU A 107 -13.37 8.44 13.33
C LEU A 107 -12.37 9.38 14.00
N MET A 108 -11.08 9.00 14.04
CA MET A 108 -10.02 9.87 14.59
C MET A 108 -9.91 11.20 13.82
N PHE A 109 -10.06 11.20 12.50
CA PHE A 109 -10.08 12.44 11.70
C PHE A 109 -11.38 13.25 11.90
N GLU A 110 -12.53 12.59 12.00
CA GLU A 110 -13.82 13.25 12.25
C GLU A 110 -13.86 13.94 13.61
N GLU A 111 -13.27 13.33 14.64
CA GLU A 111 -13.10 13.95 15.97
C GLU A 111 -12.25 15.24 15.92
N GLN A 112 -11.39 15.39 14.91
CA GLN A 112 -10.62 16.62 14.65
C GLN A 112 -11.36 17.62 13.74
N GLY A 113 -12.60 17.33 13.35
CA GLY A 113 -13.45 18.20 12.54
C GLY A 113 -13.31 18.01 11.03
N HIS A 114 -12.68 16.93 10.56
CA HIS A 114 -12.60 16.60 9.14
C HIS A 114 -13.81 15.77 8.68
N LYS A 115 -14.07 15.74 7.37
CA LYS A 115 -15.08 14.86 6.78
C LYS A 115 -14.39 13.69 6.12
N MET A 116 -14.86 12.47 6.39
CA MET A 116 -14.25 11.26 5.84
C MET A 116 -15.21 10.49 4.92
N SER A 117 -14.68 10.06 3.78
CA SER A 117 -15.22 8.96 2.99
C SER A 117 -14.46 7.69 3.32
N LEU A 118 -15.10 6.55 3.11
CA LEU A 118 -14.54 5.23 3.34
C LEU A 118 -14.53 4.43 2.04
N TYR A 119 -13.46 3.67 1.82
CA TYR A 119 -13.43 2.68 0.76
C TYR A 119 -12.69 1.43 1.22
N ASP A 120 -13.28 0.27 0.96
CA ASP A 120 -12.64 -1.03 1.12
C ASP A 120 -13.33 -2.03 0.19
N ILE A 121 -12.55 -2.84 -0.54
CA ILE A 121 -13.10 -3.74 -1.56
C ILE A 121 -14.07 -4.80 -0.98
N TYR A 122 -13.93 -5.14 0.30
CA TYR A 122 -14.74 -6.16 0.97
C TYR A 122 -15.78 -5.57 1.91
N TYR A 123 -15.45 -4.50 2.64
CA TYR A 123 -16.28 -3.99 3.73
C TYR A 123 -17.01 -2.69 3.38
N TYR A 124 -16.45 -1.86 2.51
CA TYR A 124 -17.00 -0.57 2.07
C TYR A 124 -16.85 -0.39 0.54
N PRO A 125 -17.54 -1.23 -0.26
CA PRO A 125 -17.24 -1.38 -1.69
C PRO A 125 -17.88 -0.30 -2.57
N ASP A 126 -18.39 0.79 -1.99
CA ASP A 126 -18.99 1.88 -2.76
C ASP A 126 -17.90 2.59 -3.58
N THR A 127 -17.94 2.42 -4.90
CA THR A 127 -16.96 3.00 -5.82
C THR A 127 -17.22 4.46 -6.15
N GLU A 128 -18.38 5.03 -5.80
CA GLU A 128 -18.68 6.44 -6.08
C GLU A 128 -17.70 7.39 -5.38
N VAL A 129 -17.15 6.98 -4.24
CA VAL A 129 -16.09 7.73 -3.52
C VAL A 129 -14.80 7.81 -4.34
N LEU A 130 -14.56 6.88 -5.26
CA LEU A 130 -13.38 6.87 -6.13
C LEU A 130 -13.53 7.75 -7.37
N GLU A 131 -14.68 8.40 -7.54
CA GLU A 131 -14.96 9.36 -8.63
C GLU A 131 -14.81 10.82 -8.19
N ARG A 132 -14.39 11.03 -6.93
CA ARG A 132 -14.27 12.35 -6.29
C ARG A 132 -12.80 12.74 -6.12
N THR A 133 -12.58 13.95 -5.62
CA THR A 133 -11.24 14.40 -5.21
C THR A 133 -11.23 14.88 -3.77
N TYR A 134 -10.12 14.65 -3.08
CA TYR A 134 -9.95 14.83 -1.65
C TYR A 134 -8.77 15.75 -1.34
N ASP A 135 -8.85 16.45 -0.21
CA ASP A 135 -7.73 17.24 0.31
C ASP A 135 -6.61 16.31 0.83
N PHE A 136 -6.98 15.11 1.29
CA PHE A 136 -6.05 14.07 1.64
C PHE A 136 -6.64 12.66 1.47
N ILE A 137 -5.78 11.66 1.34
CA ILE A 137 -6.16 10.25 1.48
C ILE A 137 -5.25 9.58 2.50
N THR A 138 -5.76 8.55 3.18
CA THR A 138 -4.98 7.65 4.03
C THR A 138 -5.08 6.21 3.55
N ALA A 139 -4.02 5.44 3.75
CA ALA A 139 -4.03 3.99 3.57
C ALA A 139 -3.02 3.36 4.54
N THR A 140 -3.52 2.61 5.54
CA THR A 140 -2.71 2.02 6.61
C THR A 140 -2.75 0.50 6.55
N GLU A 141 -1.59 -0.11 6.33
CA GLU A 141 -1.43 -1.55 6.08
C GLU A 141 -2.34 -2.04 4.92
N VAL A 142 -2.18 -1.37 3.77
CA VAL A 142 -2.98 -1.61 2.56
C VAL A 142 -2.09 -1.81 1.34
N ILE A 143 -1.07 -0.98 1.19
CA ILE A 143 -0.30 -0.87 -0.05
C ILE A 143 0.47 -2.17 -0.37
N GLU A 144 0.85 -2.93 0.65
CA GLU A 144 1.53 -4.22 0.57
C GLU A 144 0.64 -5.37 0.04
N HIS A 145 -0.67 -5.19 0.09
CA HIS A 145 -1.67 -6.17 -0.38
C HIS A 145 -2.08 -5.94 -1.84
N LEU A 146 -1.68 -4.83 -2.45
CA LEU A 146 -2.17 -4.44 -3.78
C LEU A 146 -1.59 -5.33 -4.88
N TYR A 147 -2.46 -6.00 -5.64
CA TYR A 147 -2.04 -6.86 -6.76
C TYR A 147 -1.60 -6.06 -8.00
N HIS A 148 -2.12 -4.83 -8.13
CA HIS A 148 -1.82 -3.89 -9.21
C HIS A 148 -1.45 -2.50 -8.65
N PRO A 149 -0.37 -2.40 -7.87
CA PRO A 149 -0.03 -1.17 -7.14
C PRO A 149 0.21 0.02 -8.08
N GLY A 150 0.74 -0.20 -9.30
CA GLY A 150 0.91 0.88 -10.27
C GLY A 150 -0.42 1.53 -10.69
N ARG A 151 -1.49 0.75 -10.84
CA ARG A 151 -2.83 1.27 -11.19
C ARG A 151 -3.44 2.02 -10.03
N ILE A 152 -3.40 1.43 -8.83
CA ILE A 152 -3.96 2.04 -7.61
C ILE A 152 -3.19 3.30 -7.23
N TRP A 153 -1.87 3.31 -7.36
CA TRP A 153 -1.06 4.51 -7.16
C TRP A 153 -1.50 5.66 -8.08
N GLN A 154 -1.70 5.39 -9.37
CA GLN A 154 -2.20 6.42 -10.31
C GLN A 154 -3.62 6.87 -9.96
N GLN A 155 -4.47 5.96 -9.49
CA GLN A 155 -5.80 6.31 -8.97
C GLN A 155 -5.68 7.26 -7.77
N TRP A 156 -4.84 6.94 -6.78
CA TRP A 156 -4.60 7.81 -5.62
C TRP A 156 -4.11 9.20 -6.02
N LEU A 157 -3.20 9.30 -6.99
CA LEU A 157 -2.78 10.59 -7.52
C LEU A 157 -3.93 11.39 -8.16
N ASN A 158 -4.91 10.72 -8.77
CA ASN A 158 -6.10 11.36 -9.34
C ASN A 158 -7.13 11.74 -8.27
N LEU A 159 -7.23 10.96 -7.18
CA LEU A 159 -8.10 11.25 -6.05
C LEU A 159 -7.61 12.45 -5.22
N VAL A 160 -6.31 12.72 -5.20
CA VAL A 160 -5.77 13.83 -4.40
C VAL A 160 -5.75 15.14 -5.18
N LYS A 161 -6.31 16.20 -4.59
CA LYS A 161 -6.29 17.56 -5.15
C LYS A 161 -4.85 18.11 -5.24
N PRO A 162 -4.59 19.05 -6.16
CA PRO A 162 -3.36 19.86 -6.11
C PRO A 162 -3.16 20.47 -4.72
N GLY A 163 -1.97 20.30 -4.15
CA GLY A 163 -1.64 20.75 -2.80
C GLY A 163 -1.99 19.75 -1.68
N GLY A 164 -2.77 18.71 -1.98
CA GLY A 164 -3.24 17.69 -1.04
C GLY A 164 -2.22 16.60 -0.69
N TRP A 165 -2.62 15.70 0.19
CA TRP A 165 -1.73 14.72 0.84
C TRP A 165 -2.14 13.26 0.65
N ILE A 166 -1.15 12.39 0.54
CA ILE A 166 -1.29 10.93 0.66
C ILE A 166 -0.54 10.53 1.94
N GLY A 167 -1.25 10.00 2.93
CA GLY A 167 -0.69 9.46 4.16
C GLY A 167 -0.70 7.93 4.14
N LEU A 168 0.48 7.32 4.13
CA LEU A 168 0.62 5.87 4.11
C LEU A 168 1.26 5.39 5.41
N MET A 169 0.84 4.21 5.86
CA MET A 169 1.55 3.48 6.90
C MET A 169 1.78 2.05 6.43
N THR A 170 3.03 1.64 6.28
CA THR A 170 3.44 0.29 5.89
C THR A 170 4.88 0.06 6.33
N LYS A 171 5.26 -1.19 6.59
CA LYS A 171 6.65 -1.47 6.97
C LYS A 171 7.52 -1.56 5.72
N MET A 172 8.74 -1.01 5.79
CA MET A 172 9.63 -0.90 4.64
C MET A 172 10.78 -1.92 4.65
N VAL A 173 11.13 -2.38 3.44
CA VAL A 173 12.32 -3.19 3.17
C VAL A 173 13.59 -2.38 3.46
N ILE A 174 14.56 -3.02 4.11
CA ILE A 174 15.90 -2.45 4.41
C ILE A 174 16.93 -3.05 3.44
N ASP A 175 17.15 -4.36 3.56
CA ASP A 175 18.07 -5.15 2.73
C ASP A 175 17.62 -6.62 2.69
N VAL A 176 18.35 -7.45 1.94
CA VAL A 176 18.00 -8.87 1.74
C VAL A 176 18.19 -9.68 3.03
N GLU A 177 19.20 -9.37 3.84
CA GLU A 177 19.51 -10.04 5.10
C GLU A 177 18.44 -9.79 6.19
N ALA A 178 17.91 -8.57 6.24
CA ALA A 178 16.79 -8.20 7.09
C ALA A 178 15.50 -8.84 6.55
N PHE A 179 15.26 -8.77 5.24
CA PHE A 179 14.08 -9.35 4.60
C PHE A 179 13.95 -10.86 4.86
N ALA A 180 15.06 -11.61 4.75
CA ALA A 180 15.08 -13.05 5.00
C ALA A 180 14.50 -13.44 6.38
N ARG A 181 14.78 -12.62 7.41
CA ARG A 181 14.34 -12.84 8.81
C ARG A 181 13.06 -12.09 9.18
N TRP A 182 12.53 -11.29 8.27
CA TRP A 182 11.41 -10.40 8.54
C TRP A 182 10.09 -11.18 8.58
N HIS A 183 9.37 -11.12 9.70
CA HIS A 183 8.09 -11.81 9.87
C HIS A 183 6.98 -11.22 8.99
N TYR A 184 7.05 -9.92 8.69
CA TYR A 184 6.02 -9.21 7.94
C TYR A 184 5.84 -9.76 6.52
N LYS A 185 6.93 -10.25 5.90
CA LYS A 185 6.77 -10.91 4.60
C LYS A 185 5.94 -12.17 4.70
N ASN A 186 5.93 -12.88 5.84
CA ASN A 186 5.35 -14.21 5.97
C ASN A 186 3.81 -14.20 5.92
N ASP A 187 3.17 -13.04 6.03
CA ASP A 187 1.74 -12.93 5.74
C ASP A 187 1.50 -13.25 4.25
N PRO A 188 0.65 -14.23 3.90
CA PRO A 188 0.40 -14.61 2.52
C PRO A 188 -0.36 -13.54 1.72
N THR A 189 -1.03 -12.59 2.39
CA THR A 189 -1.69 -11.45 1.74
C THR A 189 -0.71 -10.34 1.36
N HIS A 190 0.50 -10.30 1.96
CA HIS A 190 1.53 -9.34 1.58
C HIS A 190 2.24 -9.80 0.31
N VAL A 191 2.03 -9.08 -0.79
CA VAL A 191 2.48 -9.47 -2.13
C VAL A 191 3.46 -8.49 -2.77
N VAL A 192 3.51 -7.26 -2.25
CA VAL A 192 4.45 -6.21 -2.67
C VAL A 192 5.04 -5.51 -1.45
N PHE A 193 6.32 -5.18 -1.49
CA PHE A 193 7.06 -4.64 -0.35
C PHE A 193 7.89 -3.44 -0.80
N TYR A 194 7.62 -2.30 -0.16
CA TYR A 194 8.21 -1.02 -0.51
C TYR A 194 9.48 -0.78 0.30
N SER A 195 10.44 -0.09 -0.30
CA SER A 195 11.59 0.47 0.40
C SER A 195 11.52 2.00 0.40
N ARG A 196 12.43 2.66 1.14
CA ARG A 196 12.60 4.12 1.01
C ARG A 196 12.91 4.52 -0.43
N ASN A 197 13.81 3.79 -1.09
CA ASN A 197 14.17 3.99 -2.50
C ASN A 197 12.95 3.90 -3.42
N THR A 198 12.01 2.99 -3.13
CA THR A 198 10.76 2.87 -3.89
C THR A 198 9.90 4.13 -3.78
N PHE A 199 9.75 4.69 -2.58
CA PHE A 199 8.99 5.92 -2.40
C PHE A 199 9.72 7.15 -2.96
N GLU A 200 11.04 7.21 -2.85
CA GLU A 200 11.87 8.24 -3.48
C GLU A 200 11.70 8.22 -5.01
N TYR A 201 11.74 7.04 -5.63
CA TYR A 201 11.47 6.86 -7.05
C TYR A 201 10.08 7.37 -7.44
N LEU A 202 9.04 7.02 -6.68
CA LEU A 202 7.67 7.46 -6.95
C LEU A 202 7.55 8.98 -6.81
N ALA A 203 8.15 9.55 -5.77
CA ALA A 203 8.12 10.99 -5.53
C ALA A 203 8.84 11.77 -6.64
N GLU A 204 9.99 11.29 -7.11
CA GLU A 204 10.71 11.90 -8.24
C GLU A 204 9.90 11.78 -9.53
N ARG A 205 9.43 10.58 -9.86
CA ARG A 205 8.65 10.31 -11.09
C ARG A 205 7.40 11.19 -11.18
N ASP A 206 6.67 11.29 -10.06
CA ASP A 206 5.35 11.93 -10.01
C ASP A 206 5.40 13.37 -9.44
N LYS A 207 6.61 13.91 -9.21
CA LYS A 207 6.85 15.28 -8.72
C LYS A 207 6.16 15.58 -7.39
N LEU A 208 6.25 14.66 -6.45
CA LEU A 208 5.68 14.76 -5.11
C LEU A 208 6.75 15.25 -4.13
N LYS A 209 6.33 15.95 -3.06
CA LYS A 209 7.19 16.11 -1.88
C LYS A 209 7.01 14.90 -0.99
N LEU A 210 8.12 14.26 -0.63
CA LEU A 210 8.14 13.04 0.18
C LEU A 210 8.68 13.34 1.59
N GLU A 211 8.02 12.80 2.60
CA GLU A 211 8.48 12.82 3.98
C GLU A 211 8.35 11.43 4.60
N PHE A 212 9.41 10.99 5.28
CA PHE A 212 9.38 9.79 6.12
C PHE A 212 9.28 10.19 7.58
N ILE A 213 8.34 9.60 8.31
CA ILE A 213 8.12 9.84 9.73
C ILE A 213 8.28 8.51 10.47
N GLY A 214 9.27 8.44 11.35
CA GLY A 214 9.64 7.18 11.98
C GLY A 214 10.08 6.13 10.95
N ASN A 215 9.60 4.90 11.13
CA ASN A 215 10.04 3.74 10.36
C ASN A 215 9.01 3.23 9.35
N ASP A 216 7.77 3.68 9.44
CA ASP A 216 6.64 3.09 8.72
C ASP A 216 5.62 4.11 8.21
N VAL A 217 5.79 5.41 8.47
CA VAL A 217 4.87 6.44 7.97
C VAL A 217 5.52 7.20 6.82
N ILE A 218 4.78 7.30 5.72
CA ILE A 218 5.19 7.98 4.49
C ILE A 218 4.13 9.02 4.15
N LEU A 219 4.51 10.28 4.07
CA LEU A 219 3.63 11.34 3.60
C LEU A 219 4.12 11.84 2.24
N LEU A 220 3.20 11.91 1.29
CA LEU A 220 3.47 12.52 -0.02
C LEU A 220 2.53 13.69 -0.26
N ARG A 221 3.08 14.83 -0.66
CA ARG A 221 2.29 15.99 -1.07
C ARG A 221 2.28 16.12 -2.58
N LYS A 222 1.09 16.19 -3.15
CA LYS A 222 0.90 16.55 -4.55
C LYS A 222 1.07 18.05 -4.71
N ILE A 223 2.05 18.49 -5.51
CA ILE A 223 2.40 19.92 -5.61
C ILE A 223 1.51 20.66 -6.60
N GLN A 224 1.04 19.97 -7.65
CA GLN A 224 0.24 20.50 -8.74
C GLN A 224 -0.87 19.54 -9.12
#